data_AF-E0RP04-F1
#
_entry.id   AF-E0RP04-F1
#
_cell.length_a   1.000
_cell.length_b   1.000
_cell.length_c   1.000
_cell.angle_alpha   90.00
_cell.angle_beta   90.00
_cell.angle_gamma   90.00
#
_symmetry.space_group_name_H-M   'P 1'
#
loop_
_entity.id
_entity.type
_entity.pdbx_description
1 polymer ?
#
loop_
_entity_poly.entity_id
_entity_poly.type
_entity_poly.pdbx_seq_one_letter_code
_entity_poly.pdbx_strand_id
1 'polypeptide(L)'
;MTEQEFQKAYEEILEGLERLPDHDPDIIQKTAAHLDMLSFSFTQGRLDLDLVRITKSRLREELERLASLGPEEFEAELNMERPYSGGDKQAWAREAKLQRMRFLLDKYAFVCRLRDNDPETWDAVNELFYDD
;
A
#
# COMPACT_ATOMS: atom_id res chain seq x y z
N MET A 1 -11.53 -17.04 5.71
CA MET A 1 -10.68 -16.60 6.84
C MET A 1 -11.50 -16.26 8.08
N THR A 2 -11.06 -16.71 9.24
CA THR A 2 -11.63 -16.37 10.57
C THR A 2 -11.14 -15.01 11.07
N GLU A 3 -11.82 -14.46 12.09
CA GLU A 3 -11.41 -13.20 12.72
C GLU A 3 -10.02 -13.29 13.38
N GLN A 4 -9.70 -14.42 14.03
CA GLN A 4 -8.41 -14.61 14.68
C GLN A 4 -7.26 -14.66 13.67
N GLU A 5 -7.45 -15.35 12.53
CA GLU A 5 -6.47 -15.39 11.45
C GLU A 5 -6.26 -13.99 10.84
N PHE A 6 -7.34 -13.22 10.69
CA PHE A 6 -7.27 -11.84 10.21
C PHE A 6 -6.46 -10.95 11.17
N GLN A 7 -6.80 -10.99 12.46
CA GLN A 7 -6.12 -10.17 13.48
C GLN A 7 -4.62 -10.48 13.55
N LYS A 8 -4.25 -11.77 13.53
CA LYS A 8 -2.85 -12.17 13.52
C LYS A 8 -2.11 -11.65 12.27
N ALA A 9 -2.70 -11.82 11.08
CA ALA A 9 -2.08 -11.35 9.85
C ALA A 9 -1.97 -9.81 9.80
N TYR A 10 -2.95 -9.11 10.38
CA TYR A 10 -2.91 -7.66 10.52
C TYR A 10 -1.78 -7.20 11.45
N GLU A 11 -1.59 -7.85 12.58
CA GLU A 11 -0.46 -7.59 13.50
C GLU A 11 0.89 -7.80 12.82
N GLU A 12 1.05 -8.88 12.05
CA GLU A 12 2.27 -9.14 11.26
C GLU A 12 2.56 -8.01 10.24
N ILE A 13 1.51 -7.45 9.62
CA ILE A 13 1.64 -6.30 8.70
C ILE A 13 2.09 -5.04 9.46
N LEU A 14 1.51 -4.77 10.64
CA LEU A 14 1.92 -3.64 11.46
C LEU A 14 3.36 -3.77 11.96
N GLU A 15 3.79 -4.97 12.36
CA GLU A 15 5.19 -5.24 12.68
C GLU A 15 6.11 -5.02 11.47
N GLY A 16 5.66 -5.44 10.28
CA GLY A 16 6.36 -5.18 9.02
C GLY A 16 6.54 -3.69 8.76
N LEU A 17 5.47 -2.90 8.95
CA LEU A 17 5.53 -1.45 8.86
C LEU A 17 6.52 -0.86 9.89
N GLU A 18 6.50 -1.34 11.13
CA GLU A 18 7.37 -0.82 12.18
C GLU A 18 8.86 -1.02 11.90
N ARG A 19 9.23 -2.08 11.16
CA ARG A 19 10.62 -2.33 10.74
C ARG A 19 11.09 -1.42 9.61
N LEU A 20 10.17 -0.80 8.87
CA LEU A 20 10.51 0.13 7.80
C LEU A 20 10.91 1.50 8.36
N PRO A 21 11.83 2.22 7.69
CA PRO A 21 12.26 3.54 8.13
C PRO A 21 11.11 4.56 8.09
N ASP A 22 11.24 5.55 8.95
CA ASP A 22 10.51 6.81 8.83
C ASP A 22 11.48 7.84 8.24
N HIS A 23 11.12 8.41 7.11
CA HIS A 23 12.00 9.32 6.37
C HIS A 23 11.65 10.77 6.67
N ASP A 24 12.68 11.62 6.69
CA ASP A 24 12.48 13.05 6.82
C ASP A 24 11.62 13.61 5.67
N PRO A 25 10.73 14.59 5.93
CA PRO A 25 9.88 15.19 4.90
C PRO A 25 10.65 15.69 3.67
N ASP A 26 11.87 16.22 3.86
CA ASP A 26 12.71 16.70 2.77
C ASP A 26 13.15 15.57 1.83
N ILE A 27 13.44 14.38 2.36
CA ILE A 27 13.80 13.20 1.55
C ILE A 27 12.57 12.75 0.77
N ILE A 28 11.42 12.67 1.44
CA ILE A 28 10.14 12.30 0.81
C ILE A 28 9.85 13.22 -0.38
N GLN A 29 9.95 14.54 -0.20
CA GLN A 29 9.67 15.50 -1.28
C GLN A 29 10.70 15.45 -2.41
N LYS A 30 11.99 15.26 -2.12
CA LYS A 30 13.02 15.13 -3.16
C LYS A 30 12.80 13.89 -4.02
N THR A 31 12.57 12.73 -3.40
CA THR A 31 12.26 11.49 -4.11
C THR A 31 10.97 11.63 -4.92
N ALA A 32 9.94 12.23 -4.34
CA ALA A 32 8.68 12.48 -5.03
C ALA A 32 8.85 13.36 -6.28
N ALA A 33 9.59 14.47 -6.15
CA ALA A 33 9.85 15.37 -7.27
C ALA A 33 10.60 14.67 -8.42
N HIS A 34 11.53 13.76 -8.11
CA HIS A 34 12.22 12.98 -9.14
C HIS A 34 11.26 12.01 -9.84
N LEU A 35 10.42 11.30 -9.08
CA LEU A 35 9.41 10.40 -9.65
C LEU A 35 8.36 11.14 -10.48
N ASP A 36 7.97 12.36 -10.09
CA ASP A 36 7.08 13.21 -10.88
C ASP A 36 7.69 13.56 -12.25
N MET A 37 9.01 13.84 -12.30
CA MET A 37 9.71 14.11 -13.57
C MET A 37 9.65 12.90 -14.52
N LEU A 38 9.66 11.69 -13.96
CA LEU A 38 9.50 10.44 -14.70
C LEU A 38 8.01 10.12 -14.98
N SER A 39 7.07 10.94 -14.49
CA SER A 39 5.63 10.61 -14.49
C SER A 39 5.32 9.24 -13.87
N PHE A 40 6.15 8.81 -12.93
CA PHE A 40 5.98 7.53 -12.25
C PHE A 40 4.77 7.60 -11.32
N SER A 41 3.91 6.61 -11.44
CA SER A 41 2.81 6.41 -10.50
C SER A 41 2.62 4.92 -10.26
N PHE A 42 2.20 4.56 -9.06
CA PHE A 42 1.76 3.20 -8.82
C PHE A 42 0.37 3.01 -9.43
N THR A 43 0.18 1.97 -10.22
CA THR A 43 -1.15 1.51 -10.63
C THR A 43 -1.89 1.02 -9.40
N GLN A 44 -2.71 1.90 -8.83
CA GLN A 44 -3.34 1.73 -7.53
C GLN A 44 -4.86 1.50 -7.63
N GLY A 45 -5.43 1.53 -8.83
CA GLY A 45 -6.89 1.56 -9.00
C GLY A 45 -7.47 2.89 -8.49
N ARG A 46 -8.59 2.84 -7.74
CA ARG A 46 -9.28 4.03 -7.17
C ARG A 46 -8.76 4.48 -5.80
N LEU A 47 -7.58 4.04 -5.42
CA LEU A 47 -6.88 4.58 -4.25
C LEU A 47 -6.55 6.04 -4.49
N ASP A 48 -7.19 6.93 -3.72
CA ASP A 48 -6.80 8.33 -3.65
C ASP A 48 -5.67 8.49 -2.61
N LEU A 49 -4.55 7.83 -2.86
CA LEU A 49 -3.43 7.77 -1.93
C LEU A 49 -2.13 8.01 -2.65
N ASP A 50 -1.52 9.15 -2.34
CA ASP A 50 -0.20 9.48 -2.84
C ASP A 50 0.85 8.65 -2.09
N LEU A 51 1.04 7.41 -2.51
CA LEU A 51 2.03 6.48 -1.94
C LEU A 51 3.46 6.97 -2.09
N VAL A 52 3.74 7.85 -3.06
CA VAL A 52 5.07 8.41 -3.24
C VAL A 52 5.39 9.37 -2.08
N ARG A 53 4.40 10.20 -1.70
CA ARG A 53 4.53 11.17 -0.61
C ARG A 53 4.06 10.69 0.76
N ILE A 54 3.53 9.46 0.86
CA ILE A 54 2.99 8.95 2.11
C ILE A 54 4.08 8.85 3.20
N THR A 55 3.72 9.24 4.43
CA THR A 55 4.54 9.03 5.63
C THR A 55 4.23 7.68 6.26
N LYS A 56 5.14 7.17 7.11
CA LYS A 56 4.88 5.95 7.89
C LYS A 56 3.63 6.09 8.77
N SER A 57 3.47 7.25 9.42
CA SER A 57 2.30 7.56 10.25
C SER A 57 1.00 7.54 9.45
N ARG A 58 0.98 8.16 8.27
CA ARG A 58 -0.21 8.19 7.41
C ARG A 58 -0.56 6.81 6.87
N LEU A 59 0.44 5.99 6.55
CA LEU A 59 0.21 4.60 6.16
C LEU A 59 -0.40 3.80 7.30
N ARG A 60 0.12 3.94 8.53
CA ARG A 60 -0.44 3.29 9.72
C ARG A 60 -1.92 3.63 9.90
N GLU A 61 -2.28 4.91 9.85
CA GLU A 61 -3.67 5.36 9.93
C GLU A 61 -4.55 4.69 8.87
N GLU A 62 -4.06 4.58 7.64
CA GLU A 62 -4.80 3.94 6.56
C GLU A 62 -4.98 2.44 6.80
N LEU A 63 -3.95 1.74 7.29
CA LEU A 63 -4.07 0.31 7.63
C LEU A 63 -5.07 0.07 8.77
N GLU A 64 -5.05 0.91 9.81
CA GLU A 64 -6.01 0.89 10.91
C GLU A 64 -7.44 1.16 10.40
N ARG A 65 -7.60 2.15 9.52
CA ARG A 65 -8.88 2.46 8.87
C ARG A 65 -9.41 1.25 8.10
N LEU A 66 -8.59 0.67 7.22
CA LEU A 66 -8.97 -0.50 6.42
C LEU A 66 -9.36 -1.71 7.29
N ALA A 67 -8.68 -1.91 8.42
CA ALA A 67 -9.02 -2.98 9.35
C ALA A 67 -10.42 -2.78 9.95
N SER A 68 -10.75 -1.54 10.29
CA SER A 68 -12.01 -1.16 10.93
C SER A 68 -13.26 -1.19 10.03
N LEU A 69 -13.11 -1.13 8.70
CA LEU A 69 -14.24 -1.04 7.78
C LEU A 69 -15.17 -2.26 7.84
N GLY A 70 -16.48 -2.07 7.77
CA GLY A 70 -17.40 -3.18 7.51
C GLY A 70 -17.22 -3.79 6.11
N PRO A 71 -17.69 -5.03 5.85
CA PRO A 71 -17.65 -5.62 4.51
C PRO A 71 -18.36 -4.78 3.45
N GLU A 72 -19.50 -4.16 3.78
CA GLU A 72 -20.26 -3.27 2.89
C GLU A 72 -19.49 -2.00 2.54
N GLU A 73 -18.87 -1.37 3.54
CA GLU A 73 -18.11 -0.14 3.37
C GLU A 73 -16.86 -0.38 2.53
N PHE A 74 -16.15 -1.48 2.82
CA PHE A 74 -14.97 -1.88 2.07
C PHE A 74 -15.30 -2.24 0.60
N GLU A 75 -16.43 -2.92 0.35
CA GLU A 75 -16.92 -3.22 -1.01
C GLU A 75 -17.20 -1.94 -1.80
N ALA A 76 -17.83 -0.94 -1.17
CA ALA A 76 -18.16 0.34 -1.81
C ALA A 76 -16.92 1.14 -2.22
N GLU A 77 -15.85 1.12 -1.42
CA GLU A 77 -14.60 1.83 -1.73
C GLU A 77 -13.91 1.27 -2.97
N LEU A 78 -13.86 -0.07 -3.09
CA LEU A 78 -13.11 -0.72 -4.15
C LEU A 78 -13.72 -0.55 -5.54
N ASN A 79 -15.02 -0.22 -5.64
CA ASN A 79 -15.78 -0.23 -6.90
C ASN A 79 -15.47 -1.45 -7.79
N MET A 80 -15.18 -2.59 -7.15
CA MET A 80 -14.96 -3.84 -7.82
C MET A 80 -16.31 -4.44 -8.19
N GLU A 81 -16.39 -5.12 -9.33
CA GLU A 81 -17.49 -6.05 -9.56
C GLU A 81 -17.54 -7.03 -8.39
N ARG A 82 -18.74 -7.25 -7.84
CA ARG A 82 -18.96 -8.19 -6.73
C ARG A 82 -18.30 -9.52 -7.06
N PRO A 83 -17.16 -9.87 -6.44
CA PRO A 83 -16.46 -11.11 -6.78
C PRO A 83 -17.15 -12.32 -6.12
N TYR A 84 -18.28 -12.11 -5.44
CA TYR A 84 -18.83 -13.04 -4.48
C TYR A 84 -20.23 -13.52 -4.87
N SER A 85 -20.28 -14.59 -5.66
CA SER A 85 -21.49 -15.36 -5.93
C SER A 85 -21.71 -16.41 -4.82
N GLY A 86 -22.20 -15.98 -3.65
CA GLY A 86 -22.90 -16.87 -2.71
C GLY A 86 -22.13 -17.54 -1.56
N GLY A 87 -21.03 -16.96 -1.04
CA GLY A 87 -20.36 -17.49 0.18
C GLY A 87 -20.54 -16.61 1.44
N ASP A 88 -19.60 -16.72 2.40
CA ASP A 88 -19.41 -15.82 3.56
C ASP A 88 -18.71 -14.48 3.22
N LYS A 89 -19.50 -13.39 3.17
CA LYS A 89 -19.03 -12.02 2.85
C LYS A 89 -17.97 -11.50 3.83
N GLN A 90 -18.05 -11.91 5.10
CA GLN A 90 -17.09 -11.48 6.12
C GLN A 90 -15.71 -12.09 5.86
N ALA A 91 -15.67 -13.38 5.54
CA ALA A 91 -14.43 -14.07 5.17
C ALA A 91 -13.77 -13.43 3.94
N TRP A 92 -14.56 -13.12 2.90
CA TRP A 92 -14.05 -12.43 1.71
C TRP A 92 -13.48 -11.04 2.05
N ALA A 93 -14.23 -10.22 2.80
CA ALA A 93 -13.80 -8.86 3.13
C ALA A 93 -12.48 -8.86 3.92
N ARG A 94 -12.32 -9.77 4.88
CA ARG A 94 -11.04 -9.94 5.62
C ARG A 94 -9.88 -10.25 4.68
N GLU A 95 -10.06 -11.20 3.76
CA GLU A 95 -9.02 -11.60 2.82
C GLU A 95 -8.64 -10.45 1.88
N ALA A 96 -9.63 -9.77 1.31
CA ALA A 96 -9.42 -8.65 0.41
C ALA A 96 -8.76 -7.44 1.12
N LYS A 97 -9.15 -7.14 2.36
CA LYS A 97 -8.46 -6.15 3.21
C LYS A 97 -7.00 -6.48 3.41
N LEU A 98 -6.67 -7.73 3.76
CA LEU A 98 -5.27 -8.12 3.96
C LEU A 98 -4.44 -8.03 2.68
N GLN A 99 -5.00 -8.45 1.54
CA GLN A 99 -4.35 -8.27 0.24
C GLN A 99 -4.06 -6.79 -0.02
N ARG A 100 -5.03 -5.92 0.30
CA ARG A 100 -4.90 -4.48 0.18
C ARG A 100 -3.79 -3.91 1.06
N MET A 101 -3.79 -4.27 2.33
CA MET A 101 -2.80 -3.84 3.32
C MET A 101 -1.39 -4.29 2.94
N ARG A 102 -1.23 -5.54 2.49
CA ARG A 102 0.05 -6.08 2.02
C ARG A 102 0.57 -5.30 0.80
N PHE A 103 -0.30 -5.04 -0.17
CA PHE A 103 0.07 -4.22 -1.32
C PHE A 103 0.56 -2.82 -0.88
N LEU A 104 -0.14 -2.15 0.04
CA LEU A 104 0.28 -0.84 0.55
C LEU A 104 1.63 -0.90 1.26
N LEU A 105 1.85 -1.92 2.10
CA LEU A 105 3.12 -2.14 2.79
C LEU A 105 4.27 -2.38 1.80
N ASP A 106 4.06 -3.23 0.80
CA ASP A 106 5.06 -3.53 -0.24
C ASP A 106 5.43 -2.27 -1.05
N LYS A 107 4.43 -1.44 -1.39
CA LYS A 107 4.69 -0.18 -2.09
C LYS A 107 5.42 0.82 -1.20
N TYR A 108 5.08 0.91 0.07
CA TYR A 108 5.81 1.77 1.00
C TYR A 108 7.26 1.31 1.17
N ALA A 109 7.51 0.00 1.29
CA ALA A 109 8.86 -0.55 1.34
C ALA A 109 9.67 -0.22 0.08
N PHE A 110 9.05 -0.31 -1.11
CA PHE A 110 9.67 0.10 -2.36
C PHE A 110 10.05 1.59 -2.37
N VAL A 111 9.12 2.46 -1.96
CA VAL A 111 9.40 3.90 -1.87
C VAL A 111 10.48 4.19 -0.81
N CYS A 112 10.52 3.43 0.29
CA CYS A 112 11.60 3.54 1.27
C CYS A 112 12.97 3.30 0.65
N ARG A 113 13.11 2.24 -0.15
CA ARG A 113 14.36 1.95 -0.88
C ARG A 113 14.76 3.09 -1.82
N LEU A 114 13.81 3.66 -2.55
CA LEU A 114 14.07 4.84 -3.39
C LEU A 114 14.57 6.05 -2.57
N ARG A 115 13.95 6.31 -1.42
CA ARG A 115 14.34 7.38 -0.49
C ARG A 115 15.74 7.15 0.11
N ASP A 116 16.11 5.89 0.31
CA ASP A 116 17.44 5.48 0.75
C ASP A 116 18.48 5.48 -0.39
N ASN A 117 18.09 5.94 -1.60
CA ASN A 117 18.92 5.95 -2.80
C ASN A 117 19.45 4.56 -3.19
N ASP A 118 18.65 3.52 -2.98
CA ASP A 118 18.99 2.16 -3.40
C ASP A 118 19.16 2.07 -4.93
N PRO A 119 20.36 1.76 -5.44
CA PRO A 119 20.64 1.82 -6.88
C PRO A 119 19.78 0.86 -7.69
N GLU A 120 19.60 -0.38 -7.22
CA GLU A 120 18.80 -1.39 -7.93
C GLU A 120 17.34 -0.98 -8.09
N THR A 121 16.76 -0.34 -7.07
CA THR A 121 15.37 0.15 -7.14
C THR A 121 15.25 1.33 -8.09
N TRP A 122 16.23 2.24 -8.11
CA TRP A 122 16.26 3.34 -9.07
C TRP A 122 16.48 2.86 -10.50
N ASP A 123 17.34 1.87 -10.72
CA ASP A 123 17.54 1.24 -12.02
C ASP A 123 16.24 0.61 -12.52
N ALA A 124 15.53 -0.15 -11.69
CA ALA A 124 14.23 -0.72 -12.03
C ALA A 124 13.17 0.34 -12.36
N VAL A 125 13.19 1.51 -11.71
CA VAL A 125 12.32 2.63 -12.08
C VAL A 125 12.73 3.20 -13.43
N ASN A 126 14.01 3.43 -13.66
CA ASN A 126 14.53 4.00 -14.90
C ASN A 126 14.28 3.08 -16.11
N GLU A 127 14.47 1.77 -15.97
CA GLU A 127 14.21 0.79 -17.03
C GLU A 127 12.77 0.90 -17.56
N LEU A 128 11.78 1.24 -16.72
CA LEU A 128 10.40 1.43 -17.17
C LEU A 128 10.21 2.62 -18.12
N PHE A 129 11.16 3.56 -18.20
CA PHE A 129 11.04 4.80 -18.98
C PHE A 129 12.16 5.02 -20.00
N TYR A 130 13.27 4.29 -19.91
CA TYR A 130 14.44 4.47 -20.78
C TYR A 130 14.71 3.29 -21.74
N ASP A 131 13.92 2.21 -21.70
CA ASP A 131 14.04 1.05 -22.61
C ASP A 131 13.19 1.15 -23.91
N ASP A 132 12.83 2.37 -24.33
CA ASP A 132 12.18 2.67 -25.62
C ASP A 132 13.19 2.94 -26.78
#